data_AF-A0A941UJP2-F1
#
_entry.id   AF-A0A941UJP2-F1
#
_cell.length_a   1.000
_cell.length_b   1.000
_cell.length_c   1.000
_cell.angle_alpha   90.00
_cell.angle_beta   90.00
_cell.angle_gamma   90.00
#
_symmetry.space_group_name_H-M   'P 1'
#
loop_
_entity.id
_entity.type
_entity.pdbx_description
1 polymer ?
#
loop_
_entity_poly.entity_id
_entity_poly.type
_entity_poly.pdbx_seq_one_letter_code
_entity_poly.pdbx_strand_id
1 'polypeptide(L)' 'GLMLFIPSGFAHGFLTLSESAEVLYKCTEEYSSAHDRGIIWNDPDINIPWANTDPLLSDKDRLHPRLREAENNFRYPS' A
#
# COMPACT_ATOMS: atom_id res chain seq x y z
N GLY A 1 10.48 15.65 11.66
CA GLY A 1 9.84 14.51 10.98
C GLY A 1 10.51 14.27 9.65
N LEU A 2 10.50 13.04 9.16
CA LEU A 2 10.90 12.71 7.78
C LEU A 2 9.65 12.74 6.90
N MET A 3 9.80 13.04 5.61
CA MET A 3 8.72 13.04 4.63
C MET A 3 9.11 12.13 3.48
N LEU A 4 8.17 11.29 3.04
CA LEU A 4 8.33 10.41 1.89
C LEU A 4 7.33 10.85 0.80
N PHE A 5 7.85 11.18 -0.37
CA PHE A 5 7.01 11.45 -1.53
C PHE A 5 6.73 10.12 -2.25
N ILE A 6 5.44 9.82 -2.45
CA ILE A 6 4.98 8.67 -3.23
C ILE A 6 4.49 9.20 -4.58
N PRO A 7 5.18 8.92 -5.70
CA PRO A 7 4.72 9.33 -7.02
C PRO A 7 3.42 8.60 -7.41
N SER A 8 2.62 9.23 -8.27
CA SER A 8 1.42 8.60 -8.84
C SER A 8 1.75 7.26 -9.50
N GLY A 9 0.90 6.26 -9.27
CA GLY A 9 1.08 4.91 -9.79
C GLY A 9 1.97 3.99 -8.95
N PHE A 10 2.61 4.50 -7.89
CA PHE A 10 3.35 3.66 -6.95
C PHE A 10 2.44 3.16 -5.83
N ALA A 11 2.56 1.87 -5.51
CA ALA A 11 1.95 1.30 -4.32
C ALA A 11 2.71 1.74 -3.06
N HIS A 12 1.98 1.98 -1.97
CA HIS A 12 2.56 2.35 -0.66
C HIS A 12 1.93 1.52 0.44
N GLY A 13 2.77 0.97 1.33
CA GLY A 13 2.36 0.22 2.50
C GLY A 13 3.44 0.31 3.58
N PHE A 14 3.04 0.18 4.85
CA PHE A 14 3.95 0.26 5.99
C PHE A 14 3.49 -0.68 7.11
N LEU A 15 4.41 -1.00 8.01
CA LEU A 15 4.17 -1.79 9.22
C LEU A 15 4.53 -0.93 10.44
N THR A 16 3.56 -0.71 11.32
CA THR A 16 3.82 -0.06 12.61
C THR A 16 4.62 -1.00 13.52
N LEU A 17 5.76 -0.53 14.04
CA LEU A 17 6.65 -1.32 14.91
C LEU A 17 6.48 -1.02 16.41
N SER A 18 5.75 0.05 16.74
CA SER A 18 5.41 0.47 18.09
C SER A 18 3.95 0.12 18.44
N GLU A 19 3.58 0.23 19.71
CA GLU A 19 2.18 0.08 20.13
C GLU A 19 1.26 1.11 19.45
N SER A 20 1.77 2.33 19.21
CA SER A 20 1.06 3.39 18.52
C SER A 20 1.99 4.16 17.58
N ALA A 21 1.44 4.62 16.47
CA ALA A 21 2.11 5.53 15.53
C ALA A 21 1.07 6.41 14.84
N GLU A 22 1.49 7.61 14.44
CA GLU A 22 0.69 8.53 13.64
C GLU A 22 1.37 8.74 12.29
N VAL A 23 0.61 8.53 11.21
CA VAL A 23 1.05 8.77 9.84
C VAL A 23 0.14 9.80 9.21
N LEU A 24 0.72 10.91 8.78
CA LEU A 24 0.02 12.05 8.20
C LEU A 24 0.22 12.03 6.69
N TYR A 25 -0.89 12.13 5.95
CA TYR A 25 -0.90 12.15 4.49
C TYR A 25 -1.26 13.55 3.98
N LYS A 26 -0.46 14.04 3.04
CA LYS A 26 -0.84 15.17 2.19
C LYS A 26 -1.08 14.63 0.78
N CYS A 27 -2.35 14.43 0.43
CA CYS A 27 -2.75 13.87 -0.85
C CYS A 27 -2.91 14.96 -1.90
N THR A 28 -2.68 14.61 -3.17
CA THR A 28 -2.98 15.48 -4.32
C THR A 28 -4.47 15.46 -4.68
N GLU A 29 -5.18 14.38 -4.33
CA GLU A 29 -6.58 14.14 -4.65
C GLU A 29 -7.35 13.62 -3.43
N GLU A 30 -8.68 13.70 -3.48
CA GLU A 30 -9.57 13.11 -2.48
C GLU A 30 -9.70 11.58 -2.63
N TYR A 31 -10.08 10.90 -1.55
CA TYR A 31 -10.27 9.45 -1.57
C TYR A 31 -11.46 9.04 -2.45
N SER A 32 -11.28 7.99 -3.25
CA SER A 32 -12.33 7.38 -4.06
C SER A 32 -12.26 5.85 -3.97
N SER A 33 -13.23 5.23 -3.32
CA SER A 33 -13.29 3.76 -3.18
C SER A 33 -13.34 3.04 -4.53
N ALA A 34 -13.94 3.65 -5.56
CA ALA A 34 -14.01 3.08 -6.91
C ALA A 34 -12.65 3.02 -7.61
N HIS A 35 -11.70 3.87 -7.22
CA HIS A 35 -10.34 3.95 -7.78
C HIS A 35 -9.28 3.41 -6.82
N ASP A 36 -9.68 2.99 -5.62
CA ASP A 36 -8.80 2.34 -4.66
C ASP A 36 -8.40 0.96 -5.18
N ARG A 37 -7.11 0.68 -5.18
CA ARG A 37 -6.48 -0.56 -5.66
C ARG A 37 -5.33 -0.88 -4.72
N GLY A 38 -5.06 -2.18 -4.55
CA GLY A 38 -4.00 -2.64 -3.68
C GLY A 38 -3.45 -3.99 -4.11
N ILE A 39 -2.35 -4.35 -3.47
CA ILE A 39 -1.64 -5.61 -3.64
C ILE A 39 -1.53 -6.24 -2.26
N ILE A 40 -1.62 -7.57 -2.19
CA ILE A 40 -1.48 -8.28 -0.93
C ILE A 40 -0.10 -7.99 -0.31
N TRP A 41 -0.08 -7.66 0.98
CA TRP A 41 1.12 -7.18 1.68
C TRP A 41 2.27 -8.21 1.68
N ASN A 42 1.95 -9.50 1.63
CA ASN A 42 2.89 -10.62 1.63
C ASN A 42 3.05 -11.26 0.24
N ASP A 43 2.89 -10.45 -0.82
CA ASP A 43 3.09 -10.90 -2.18
C ASP A 43 4.50 -11.50 -2.36
N PRO A 44 4.62 -12.74 -2.87
CA PRO A 44 5.91 -13.42 -2.99
C PRO A 44 6.78 -12.90 -4.14
N ASP A 45 6.22 -12.17 -5.12
CA ASP A 45 7.01 -11.52 -6.18
C ASP A 45 7.61 -10.20 -5.69
N ILE A 46 6.92 -9.47 -4.81
CA ILE A 46 7.47 -8.27 -4.14
C ILE A 46 8.43 -8.67 -3.01
N ASN A 47 8.07 -9.71 -2.23
CA ASN A 47 8.88 -10.35 -1.20
C ASN A 47 9.52 -9.37 -0.19
N ILE A 48 8.71 -8.48 0.38
CA ILE A 48 9.18 -7.53 1.40
C ILE A 48 9.49 -8.30 2.70
N PRO A 49 10.69 -8.13 3.28
CA PRO A 49 11.09 -8.79 4.52
C PRO A 49 10.49 -8.06 5.74
N TRP A 50 9.17 -8.14 5.90
CA TRP A 50 8.46 -7.52 7.03
C TRP A 50 8.94 -8.08 8.38
N ALA A 51 9.12 -7.19 9.36
CA ALA A 51 9.57 -7.57 10.70
C ALA A 51 8.53 -8.37 11.50
N ASN A 52 7.25 -8.29 11.11
CA ASN A 52 6.15 -9.08 11.66
C ASN A 52 5.42 -9.79 10.50
N THR A 53 5.11 -11.07 10.69
CA THR A 53 4.41 -11.92 9.71
C THR A 53 2.93 -12.16 10.04
N ASP A 54 2.46 -11.68 11.19
CA ASP A 54 1.05 -11.69 11.60
C ASP A 54 0.55 -10.26 11.90
N PRO A 55 0.41 -9.39 10.89
CA PRO A 55 -0.09 -8.03 11.08
C PRO A 55 -1.61 -8.00 11.28
N LEU A 56 -2.08 -7.04 12.07
CA LEU A 56 -3.49 -6.70 12.11
C LEU A 56 -3.87 -5.96 10.82
N LEU A 57 -4.72 -6.58 10.01
CA LEU A 57 -5.15 -6.07 8.71
C LEU A 57 -6.67 -5.88 8.66
N SER A 58 -7.09 -4.88 7.88
CA SER A 58 -8.49 -4.72 7.48
C SER A 58 -8.95 -5.88 6.59
N ASP A 59 -10.26 -6.10 6.51
CA ASP A 59 -10.83 -7.11 5.60
C ASP A 59 -10.49 -6.82 4.13
N LYS A 60 -10.42 -5.53 3.77
CA LYS A 60 -10.01 -5.09 2.43
C LYS A 60 -8.59 -5.53 2.09
N ASP A 61 -7.63 -5.25 2.98
CA ASP A 61 -6.22 -5.52 2.71
C ASP A 61 -5.88 -7.02 2.73
N ARG A 62 -6.66 -7.81 3.50
CA ARG A 62 -6.57 -9.28 3.49
C ARG A 62 -7.00 -9.90 2.17
N LEU A 63 -7.83 -9.20 1.40
CA LEU A 63 -8.43 -9.69 0.15
C LEU A 63 -7.81 -9.07 -1.10
N HIS A 64 -6.77 -8.23 -0.97
CA HIS A 64 -6.07 -7.72 -2.13
C HIS A 64 -5.42 -8.85 -2.94
N PRO A 65 -5.38 -8.72 -4.28
CA PRO A 65 -4.77 -9.71 -5.16
C PRO A 65 -3.24 -9.70 -5.07
N ARG A 66 -2.61 -10.74 -5.61
CA ARG A 66 -1.17 -10.72 -5.88
C ARG A 66 -0.82 -9.69 -6.94
N LEU A 67 0.43 -9.24 -6.98
CA LEU A 67 0.91 -8.26 -7.96
C LEU A 67 0.58 -8.67 -9.40
N ARG A 68 0.73 -9.96 -9.73
CA ARG A 68 0.44 -10.49 -11.08
C ARG A 68 -1.03 -10.47 -11.46
N GLU A 69 -1.92 -10.42 -10.48
CA GLU A 69 -3.38 -10.47 -10.65
C GLU A 69 -4.01 -9.10 -10.40
N ALA A 70 -3.27 -8.17 -9.82
CA ALA A 70 -3.71 -6.82 -9.53
C ALA A 70 -3.98 -6.05 -10.83
N GLU A 71 -5.07 -5.27 -10.82
CA GLU A 71 -5.34 -4.32 -11.90
C GLU A 71 -4.28 -3.20 -11.84
N ASN A 72 -3.29 -3.26 -12.74
CA ASN A 72 -2.31 -2.20 -12.93
C ASN A 72 -2.55 -1.51 -14.27
N ASN A 73 -3.45 -0.53 -14.25
CA ASN A 73 -3.84 0.25 -15.43
C ASN A 73 -3.12 1.62 -15.50
N PHE A 74 -2.27 1.94 -14.52
CA PHE A 74 -1.53 3.20 -14.49
C PHE A 74 -0.54 3.26 -15.64
N ARG A 75 -0.63 4.33 -16.43
CA ARG A 75 0.34 4.62 -17.49
C ARG A 75 1.10 5.87 -17.09
N TYR A 76 2.41 5.73 -16.93
CA TYR A 76 3.25 6.89 -16.66
C TYR A 76 3.16 7.83 -17.87
N PRO A 77 2.75 9.10 -17.68
CA PRO A 77 2.68 10.04 -18.78
C PRO A 77 4.10 10.28 -19.32
N SER A 78 4.25 10.14 -20.64
CA SER A 78 5.47 10.43 -21.39
C SER A 78 5.78 11.92 -21.42
#